data_AF-A0A965PJR4-F1
#
_entry.id   AF-A0A965PJR4-F1
#
_cell.length_a   1.000
_cell.length_b   1.000
_cell.length_c   1.000
_cell.angle_alpha   90.00
_cell.angle_beta   90.00
_cell.angle_gamma   90.00
#
_symmetry.space_group_name_H-M   'P 1'
#
loop_
_entity.id
_entity.type
_entity.pdbx_description
1 polymer ?
#
loop_
_entity_poly.entity_id
_entity_poly.type
_entity_poly.pdbx_seq_one_letter_code
_entity_poly.pdbx_strand_id
1 'polypeptide(L)'
;MENPPDNLPAKSKNGKLAFSPEIEQKILEACGNGFTIEKAGALVGVNPSTIRTWIQRKPSFGQKVETARKNYEMSLLKSVYDAGEKSWQAKAWILERTCGYAAPSSRLSVDTSVTHGVNGSFAALLAGLASRRAEKKAQVIESQEVKQIEQPKSKYNSYC
;
A
#
# COMPACT_ATOMS: atom_id res chain seq x y z
N MET A 1 12.58 28.93 -5.00
CA MET A 1 11.38 28.70 -5.85
C MET A 1 11.81 28.94 -7.28
N GLU A 2 12.41 27.95 -7.92
CA GLU A 2 12.64 28.00 -9.37
C GLU A 2 11.36 27.50 -10.04
N ASN A 3 10.73 28.35 -10.84
CA ASN A 3 9.63 27.94 -11.69
C ASN A 3 10.14 26.87 -12.66
N PRO A 4 9.41 25.76 -12.88
CA PRO A 4 9.76 24.82 -13.94
C PRO A 4 9.81 25.58 -15.27
N PRO A 5 10.84 25.41 -16.11
CA PRO A 5 10.90 26.09 -17.39
C PRO A 5 9.66 25.66 -18.19
N ASP A 6 8.86 26.64 -18.58
CA ASP A 6 7.66 26.49 -19.40
C ASP A 6 8.09 26.13 -20.84
N ASN A 7 8.80 25.02 -20.98
CA ASN A 7 9.24 24.44 -22.24
C ASN A 7 8.18 23.43 -22.69
N LEU A 8 6.97 23.96 -22.90
CA LEU A 8 5.90 23.24 -23.56
C LEU A 8 6.12 23.36 -25.08
N PRO A 9 6.20 22.23 -25.79
CA PRO A 9 6.59 22.19 -27.19
C PRO A 9 5.53 22.83 -28.09
N ALA A 10 5.99 23.32 -29.24
CA ALA A 10 5.19 24.08 -30.19
C ALA A 10 3.87 23.39 -30.56
N LYS A 11 2.76 24.13 -30.42
CA LYS A 11 1.43 23.71 -30.85
C LYS A 11 1.41 23.55 -32.38
N SER A 12 0.78 22.49 -32.87
CA SER A 12 0.47 22.29 -34.29
C SER A 12 -0.48 23.39 -34.78
N LYS A 13 -0.57 23.54 -36.12
CA LYS A 13 -1.53 24.41 -36.82
C LYS A 13 -2.98 24.27 -36.32
N ASN A 14 -3.34 23.12 -35.73
CA ASN A 14 -4.68 22.85 -35.18
C ASN A 14 -4.79 23.10 -33.66
N GLY A 15 -3.82 23.77 -33.04
CA GLY A 15 -3.82 24.09 -31.60
C GLY A 15 -3.46 22.93 -30.66
N LYS A 16 -3.37 21.69 -31.16
CA LYS A 16 -2.91 20.51 -30.40
C LYS A 16 -1.38 20.45 -30.34
N LEU A 17 -0.79 19.91 -29.27
CA LEU A 17 0.65 19.61 -29.28
C LEU A 17 0.98 18.65 -30.43
N ALA A 18 1.98 18.99 -31.24
CA ALA A 18 2.50 18.10 -32.29
C ALA A 18 3.42 17.04 -31.67
N PHE A 19 3.49 15.84 -32.26
CA PHE A 19 4.49 14.87 -31.86
C PHE A 19 5.89 15.39 -32.21
N SER A 20 6.74 15.60 -31.21
CA SER A 20 8.15 15.96 -31.38
C SER A 20 9.06 14.93 -30.71
N PRO A 21 10.34 14.80 -31.14
CA PRO A 21 11.31 13.94 -30.48
C PRO A 21 11.51 14.28 -28.99
N GLU A 22 11.39 15.55 -28.62
CA GLU A 22 11.50 16.01 -27.22
C GLU A 22 10.34 15.51 -26.35
N ILE A 23 9.11 15.54 -26.88
CA ILE A 23 7.94 14.98 -26.19
C ILE A 23 8.08 13.48 -26.05
N GLU A 24 8.50 12.82 -27.12
CA GLU A 24 8.75 11.38 -27.11
C GLU A 24 9.71 11.04 -25.97
N GLN A 25 10.85 11.73 -25.87
CA GLN A 25 11.83 11.50 -24.82
C GLN A 25 11.25 11.75 -23.41
N LYS A 26 10.57 12.87 -23.18
CA LYS A 26 9.92 13.17 -21.89
C LYS A 26 8.89 12.10 -21.48
N ILE A 27 8.09 11.61 -22.43
CA ILE A 27 7.13 10.53 -22.17
C ILE A 27 7.84 9.21 -21.85
N LEU A 28 8.90 8.87 -22.60
CA LEU A 28 9.67 7.64 -22.36
C LEU A 28 10.35 7.65 -21.00
N GLU A 29 10.93 8.79 -20.61
CA GLU A 29 11.55 8.98 -19.30
C GLU A 29 10.51 8.87 -18.17
N ALA A 30 9.36 9.52 -18.32
CA ALA A 30 8.27 9.40 -17.34
C ALA A 30 7.79 7.95 -17.19
N CYS A 31 7.56 7.25 -18.29
CA CYS A 31 7.18 5.83 -18.29
C CYS A 31 8.27 4.93 -17.68
N GLY A 32 9.56 5.25 -17.93
CA GLY A 32 10.71 4.57 -17.36
C GLY A 32 10.90 4.80 -15.85
N ASN A 33 10.19 5.77 -15.29
CA ASN A 33 10.12 6.05 -13.85
C ASN A 33 8.80 5.56 -13.21
N GLY A 34 8.02 4.75 -13.94
CA GLY A 34 6.80 4.12 -13.43
C GLY A 34 5.51 4.91 -13.64
N PHE A 35 5.53 5.98 -14.44
CA PHE A 35 4.30 6.68 -14.77
C PHE A 35 3.43 5.88 -15.74
N THR A 36 2.12 5.93 -15.53
CA THR A 36 1.15 5.50 -16.54
C THR A 36 1.09 6.53 -17.68
N ILE A 37 0.53 6.16 -18.82
CA ILE A 37 0.38 7.07 -19.97
C ILE A 37 -0.44 8.30 -19.60
N GLU A 38 -1.41 8.16 -18.69
CA GLU A 38 -2.24 9.26 -18.22
C GLU A 38 -1.42 10.28 -17.43
N LYS A 39 -0.57 9.80 -16.50
CA LYS A 39 0.32 10.65 -15.71
C LYS A 39 1.43 11.27 -16.56
N ALA A 40 2.00 10.51 -17.49
CA ALA A 40 2.98 11.02 -18.45
C ALA A 40 2.36 12.10 -19.36
N GLY A 41 1.10 11.92 -19.78
CA GLY A 41 0.36 12.93 -20.53
C GLY A 41 0.10 14.19 -19.73
N ALA A 42 -0.29 14.07 -18.46
CA ALA A 42 -0.46 15.21 -17.56
C ALA A 42 0.86 15.98 -17.36
N LEU A 43 1.99 15.28 -17.25
CA LEU A 43 3.32 15.88 -17.11
C LEU A 43 3.75 16.71 -18.33
N VAL A 44 3.42 16.24 -19.54
CA VAL A 44 3.80 16.91 -20.81
C VAL A 44 2.69 17.83 -21.35
N GLY A 45 1.53 17.89 -20.69
CA GLY A 45 0.37 18.66 -21.15
C GLY A 45 -0.33 18.08 -22.38
N VAL A 46 -0.22 16.76 -22.60
CA VAL A 46 -0.85 16.05 -23.72
C VAL A 46 -2.00 15.19 -23.21
N ASN A 47 -3.16 15.28 -23.88
CA ASN A 47 -4.28 14.41 -23.54
C ASN A 47 -3.90 12.93 -23.75
N PRO A 48 -4.18 12.02 -22.80
CA PRO A 48 -3.80 10.61 -22.90
C PRO A 48 -4.31 9.91 -24.17
N SER A 49 -5.48 10.32 -24.68
CA SER A 49 -6.02 9.80 -25.96
C SER A 49 -5.10 10.09 -27.14
N THR A 50 -4.43 11.25 -27.14
CA THR A 50 -3.49 11.66 -28.19
C THR A 50 -2.24 10.81 -28.16
N ILE A 51 -1.72 10.50 -26.96
CA ILE A 51 -0.57 9.59 -26.81
C ILE A 51 -0.92 8.19 -27.31
N ARG A 52 -2.11 7.67 -26.97
CA ARG A 52 -2.58 6.38 -27.48
C ARG A 52 -2.70 6.36 -29.01
N THR A 53 -3.20 7.44 -29.61
CA THR A 53 -3.21 7.60 -31.07
C THR A 53 -1.80 7.62 -31.66
N TRP A 54 -0.84 8.27 -31.01
CA TRP A 54 0.56 8.26 -31.46
C TRP A 54 1.18 6.86 -31.39
N ILE A 55 0.91 6.10 -30.32
CA ILE A 55 1.34 4.70 -30.19
C ILE A 55 0.77 3.84 -31.33
N GLN A 56 -0.52 4.00 -31.64
CA GLN A 56 -1.17 3.27 -32.74
C GLN A 56 -0.59 3.63 -34.11
N ARG A 57 -0.35 4.93 -34.36
CA ARG A 57 0.16 5.42 -35.65
C ARG A 57 1.67 5.22 -35.83
N LYS A 58 2.42 5.08 -34.74
CA LYS A 58 3.87 4.89 -34.72
C LYS A 58 4.23 3.69 -33.83
N PRO A 59 4.20 2.45 -34.38
CA PRO A 59 4.50 1.25 -33.61
C PRO A 59 5.87 1.26 -32.93
N SER A 60 6.88 1.91 -33.54
CA SER A 60 8.21 2.07 -32.94
C SER A 60 8.18 2.86 -31.63
N PHE A 61 7.36 3.90 -31.54
CA PHE A 61 7.14 4.63 -30.29
C PHE A 61 6.43 3.76 -29.26
N GLY A 62 5.41 3.01 -29.67
CA GLY A 62 4.73 2.03 -28.81
C GLY A 62 5.69 1.00 -28.20
N GLN A 63 6.58 0.43 -29.01
CA GLN A 63 7.60 -0.51 -28.54
C GLN A 63 8.52 0.15 -27.51
N LYS A 64 9.02 1.36 -27.78
CA LYS A 64 9.86 2.09 -26.83
C LYS A 64 9.16 2.35 -25.49
N VAL A 65 7.88 2.71 -25.51
CA VAL A 65 7.09 2.93 -24.28
C VAL A 65 6.99 1.65 -23.45
N GLU A 66 6.69 0.53 -24.09
CA GLU A 66 6.62 -0.76 -23.40
C GLU A 66 8.00 -1.22 -22.90
N THR A 67 9.07 -1.03 -23.68
CA THR A 67 10.44 -1.29 -23.22
C THR A 67 10.80 -0.43 -22.00
N ALA A 68 10.46 0.86 -22.00
CA ALA A 68 10.71 1.74 -20.87
C ALA A 68 10.00 1.25 -19.59
N ARG A 69 8.74 0.83 -19.71
CA ARG A 69 7.98 0.25 -18.59
C ARG A 69 8.60 -1.04 -18.06
N LYS A 70 9.05 -1.93 -18.96
CA LYS A 70 9.71 -3.17 -18.55
C LYS A 70 11.06 -2.93 -17.91
N ASN A 71 11.81 -1.93 -18.36
CA ASN A 71 13.05 -1.50 -17.72
C ASN A 71 12.81 -0.97 -16.31
N TYR A 72 11.70 -0.25 -16.09
CA TYR A 72 11.29 0.18 -14.75
C TYR A 72 10.93 -1.01 -13.84
N GLU A 73 10.12 -1.96 -14.31
CA GLU A 73 9.83 -3.17 -13.55
C GLU A 73 11.11 -3.92 -13.18
N MET A 74 12.05 -4.02 -14.12
CA MET A 74 13.36 -4.64 -13.90
C MET A 74 14.21 -3.87 -12.88
N SER A 75 14.17 -2.55 -12.87
CA SER A 75 14.93 -1.75 -11.89
C SER A 75 14.38 -1.93 -10.48
N LEU A 76 13.06 -2.03 -10.32
CA LEU A 76 12.42 -2.36 -9.04
C LEU A 76 12.84 -3.75 -8.55
N LEU A 77 12.80 -4.75 -9.43
CA LEU A 77 13.23 -6.12 -9.07
C LEU A 77 14.70 -6.17 -8.63
N LYS A 78 15.58 -5.45 -9.34
CA LYS A 78 16.99 -5.31 -8.94
C LYS A 78 17.13 -4.66 -7.56
N SER A 79 16.40 -3.57 -7.31
CA SER A 79 16.44 -2.91 -6.01
C SER A 79 16.01 -3.83 -4.85
N VAL A 80 14.99 -4.68 -5.06
CA VAL A 80 14.57 -5.66 -4.05
C VAL A 80 15.63 -6.76 -3.89
N TYR A 81 16.26 -7.20 -4.98
CA TYR A 81 17.34 -8.18 -4.95
C TYR A 81 18.53 -7.67 -4.13
N ASP A 82 18.96 -6.42 -4.37
CA ASP A 82 20.07 -5.78 -3.68
C ASP A 82 19.75 -5.57 -2.18
N ALA A 83 18.51 -5.18 -1.84
CA ALA A 83 18.05 -5.12 -0.46
C ALA A 83 18.13 -6.49 0.26
N GLY A 84 18.05 -7.57 -0.52
CA GLY A 84 18.21 -8.95 -0.09
C GLY A 84 19.57 -9.29 0.52
N GLU A 85 20.61 -8.47 0.29
CA GLU A 85 21.91 -8.66 0.95
C GLU A 85 21.83 -8.42 2.45
N LYS A 86 20.95 -7.51 2.88
CA LYS A 86 20.81 -7.08 4.28
C LYS A 86 19.52 -7.58 4.93
N SER A 87 18.49 -7.84 4.13
CA SER A 87 17.19 -8.35 4.60
C SER A 87 16.86 -9.68 3.94
N TRP A 88 16.82 -10.75 4.73
CA TRP A 88 16.39 -12.05 4.26
C TRP A 88 14.91 -12.03 3.79
N GLN A 89 14.07 -11.14 4.33
CA GLN A 89 12.67 -11.01 3.92
C GLN A 89 12.55 -10.58 2.44
N ALA A 90 13.42 -9.69 1.97
CA ALA A 90 13.42 -9.28 0.56
C ALA A 90 13.73 -10.47 -0.37
N LYS A 91 14.68 -11.34 0.00
CA LYS A 91 14.95 -12.58 -0.75
C LYS A 91 13.78 -13.57 -0.66
N ALA A 92 13.16 -13.69 0.51
CA ALA A 92 11.97 -14.53 0.68
C ALA A 92 10.81 -14.07 -0.21
N TRP A 93 10.53 -12.77 -0.29
CA TRP A 93 9.49 -12.21 -1.15
C TRP A 93 9.71 -12.42 -2.64
N ILE A 94 10.97 -12.35 -3.10
CA ILE A 94 11.31 -12.70 -4.48
C ILE A 94 11.06 -14.20 -4.70
N LEU A 95 11.60 -15.07 -3.84
CA LEU A 95 11.43 -16.53 -3.95
C LEU A 95 9.96 -16.98 -3.92
N GLU A 96 9.13 -16.34 -3.10
CA GLU A 96 7.68 -16.53 -3.06
C GLU A 96 7.03 -16.26 -4.43
N ARG A 97 7.38 -15.14 -5.07
CA ARG A 97 6.73 -14.67 -6.29
C ARG A 97 7.29 -15.27 -7.57
N THR A 98 8.58 -15.60 -7.61
CA THR A 98 9.23 -16.14 -8.82
C THR A 98 9.32 -17.65 -8.83
N CYS A 99 9.56 -18.27 -7.68
CA CYS A 99 9.84 -19.70 -7.58
C CYS A 99 8.73 -20.49 -6.89
N GLY A 100 7.74 -19.83 -6.29
CA GLY A 100 6.58 -20.50 -5.67
C GLY A 100 6.92 -21.32 -4.42
N TYR A 101 8.11 -21.15 -3.84
CA TYR A 101 8.59 -21.96 -2.71
C TYR A 101 7.89 -21.65 -1.38
N ALA A 102 7.13 -20.56 -1.31
CA ALA A 102 6.32 -20.23 -0.15
C ALA A 102 4.92 -19.84 -0.62
N ALA A 103 4.09 -20.86 -0.86
CA ALA A 103 2.66 -20.65 -0.74
C ALA A 103 2.40 -20.27 0.74
N PRO A 104 1.78 -19.11 1.04
CA PRO A 104 1.30 -18.88 2.39
C PRO A 104 0.41 -20.06 2.73
N SER A 105 0.77 -20.82 3.76
CA SER A 105 -0.06 -21.94 4.17
C SER A 105 -1.45 -21.35 4.45
N SER A 106 -2.43 -21.76 3.67
CA SER A 106 -3.85 -21.37 3.82
C SER A 106 -4.46 -21.89 5.13
N ARG A 107 -3.61 -22.28 6.09
CA ARG A 107 -3.91 -22.99 7.31
C ARG A 107 -3.92 -22.07 8.53
N LEU A 108 -4.01 -20.76 8.34
CA LEU A 108 -4.34 -19.85 9.44
C LEU A 108 -5.86 -19.86 9.63
N SER A 109 -6.34 -20.82 10.42
CA SER A 109 -7.71 -20.77 10.95
C SER A 109 -7.73 -19.73 12.06
N VAL A 110 -8.24 -18.54 11.77
CA VAL A 110 -8.56 -17.55 12.81
C VAL A 110 -9.88 -17.99 13.42
N ASP A 111 -9.80 -18.65 14.57
CA ASP A 111 -11.01 -19.00 15.33
C ASP A 111 -11.66 -17.69 15.81
N THR A 112 -12.85 -17.40 15.28
CA THR A 112 -13.63 -16.20 15.62
C THR A 112 -14.50 -16.41 16.85
N SER A 113 -14.46 -17.60 17.45
CA SER A 113 -15.15 -17.86 18.71
C SER A 113 -14.36 -17.28 19.87
N VAL A 114 -14.69 -16.04 20.24
CA VAL A 114 -14.46 -15.58 21.60
C VAL A 114 -15.44 -16.36 22.47
N THR A 115 -14.99 -17.50 23.00
CA THR A 115 -15.71 -18.23 24.04
C THR A 115 -15.68 -17.37 25.30
N HIS A 116 -16.66 -16.48 25.45
CA HIS A 116 -16.98 -15.98 26.77
C HIS A 116 -17.30 -17.22 27.60
N GLY A 117 -16.42 -17.57 28.55
CA GLY A 117 -16.51 -18.73 29.45
C GLY A 117 -17.69 -18.65 30.42
N VAL A 118 -18.85 -18.20 29.95
CA VAL A 118 -20.11 -18.16 30.66
C VAL A 118 -20.88 -19.40 30.22
N ASN A 119 -20.39 -20.56 30.67
CA ASN A 119 -21.20 -21.77 30.67
C ASN A 119 -22.51 -21.44 31.40
N GLY A 120 -23.67 -21.93 30.93
CA GLY A 120 -24.99 -21.63 31.52
C GLY A 120 -25.11 -21.86 33.03
N SER A 121 -24.16 -22.61 33.61
CA SER A 121 -23.93 -22.73 35.05
C SER A 121 -23.67 -21.39 35.76
N PHE A 122 -22.91 -20.46 35.17
CA PHE A 122 -22.64 -19.14 35.78
C PHE A 122 -23.88 -18.24 35.75
N ALA A 123 -24.69 -18.30 34.69
CA ALA A 123 -25.96 -17.58 34.63
C ALA A 123 -26.94 -18.10 35.71
N ALA A 124 -26.98 -19.41 35.95
CA ALA A 124 -27.74 -20.00 37.06
C ALA A 124 -27.20 -19.58 38.44
N LEU A 125 -25.87 -19.47 38.58
CA LEU A 125 -25.22 -19.00 39.81
C LEU A 125 -25.51 -17.52 40.08
N LEU A 126 -25.47 -16.67 39.05
CA LEU A 126 -25.82 -15.24 39.12
C LEU A 126 -27.29 -15.02 39.44
N ALA A 127 -28.19 -15.81 38.81
CA ALA A 127 -29.62 -15.79 39.14
C ALA A 127 -29.88 -16.23 40.58
N GLY A 128 -29.18 -17.27 41.05
CA GLY A 128 -29.24 -17.72 42.45
C GLY A 128 -28.67 -16.71 43.45
N LEU A 129 -27.66 -15.92 43.05
CA LEU A 129 -27.10 -14.81 43.84
C LEU A 129 -28.02 -13.58 43.87
N ALA A 130 -28.68 -13.27 42.76
CA ALA A 130 -29.65 -12.16 42.67
C ALA A 130 -30.87 -12.41 43.55
N SER A 131 -31.40 -13.64 43.59
CA SER A 131 -32.53 -14.01 44.45
C SER A 131 -32.20 -13.93 45.95
N ARG A 132 -30.93 -14.07 46.34
CA ARG A 132 -30.50 -13.96 47.75
C ARG A 132 -30.24 -12.50 48.20
N ARG A 133 -30.29 -11.53 47.27
CA ARG A 133 -29.98 -10.12 47.55
C ARG A 133 -31.21 -9.28 47.95
N ALA A 134 -32.42 -9.83 47.89
CA ALA A 134 -33.64 -9.10 48.22
C ALA A 134 -33.75 -8.66 49.70
N GLU A 135 -32.88 -9.12 50.62
CA GLU A 135 -33.07 -8.89 52.07
C GLU A 135 -31.92 -8.20 52.83
N LYS A 136 -30.85 -7.71 52.19
CA LYS A 136 -29.80 -6.99 52.94
C LYS A 136 -29.67 -5.53 52.51
N LYS A 137 -30.03 -4.63 53.44
CA LYS A 137 -29.86 -3.18 53.39
C LYS A 137 -28.46 -2.81 52.89
N ALA A 138 -28.39 -1.84 51.99
CA ALA A 138 -27.18 -1.38 51.31
C ALA A 138 -26.05 -1.05 52.30
N GLN A 139 -24.90 -1.68 52.13
CA GLN A 139 -23.65 -1.24 52.74
C GLN A 139 -22.92 -0.34 51.75
N VAL A 140 -22.54 0.85 52.23
CA VAL A 140 -21.71 1.80 51.50
C VAL A 140 -20.31 1.22 51.38
N ILE A 141 -19.82 1.06 50.16
CA ILE A 141 -18.44 0.65 49.89
C ILE A 141 -17.68 1.92 49.50
N GLU A 142 -16.69 2.31 50.30
CA GLU A 142 -15.83 3.44 49.99
C GLU A 142 -14.93 3.13 48.78
N SER A 143 -14.81 4.10 47.88
CA SER A 143 -14.02 4.00 46.65
C SER A 143 -12.54 3.96 46.97
N GLN A 144 -11.86 2.90 46.52
CA GLN A 144 -10.41 2.80 46.62
C GLN A 144 -9.75 3.46 45.40
N GLU A 145 -8.81 4.37 45.65
CA GLU A 145 -8.05 5.05 44.60
C GLU A 145 -7.09 4.08 43.88
N VAL A 146 -7.24 3.99 42.56
CA VAL A 146 -6.40 3.17 41.69
C VAL A 146 -5.18 4.00 41.27
N LYS A 147 -3.97 3.57 41.68
CA LYS A 147 -2.72 4.22 41.26
C LYS A 147 -2.43 3.95 39.79
N GLN A 148 -2.17 5.01 39.04
CA GLN A 148 -1.87 4.98 37.61
C GLN A 148 -0.48 4.37 37.36
N ILE A 149 -0.39 3.48 36.37
CA ILE A 149 0.87 2.83 35.99
C ILE A 149 1.80 3.84 35.34
N GLU A 150 3.02 3.93 35.84
CA GLU A 150 4.08 4.79 35.32
C GLU A 150 4.62 4.20 34.00
N GLN A 151 4.31 4.87 32.88
CA GLN A 151 4.88 4.68 31.53
C GLN A 151 4.19 3.63 30.62
N PRO A 152 3.13 4.02 29.88
CA PRO A 152 2.48 3.13 28.91
C PRO A 152 3.26 2.94 27.59
N LYS A 153 4.36 3.67 27.35
CA LYS A 153 5.09 3.63 26.06
C LYS A 153 6.58 3.90 26.22
N SER A 154 7.38 2.87 26.50
CA SER A 154 8.79 2.83 26.05
C SER A 154 9.41 1.46 26.29
N LYS A 155 9.43 0.60 25.25
CA LYS A 155 10.55 -0.34 25.03
C LYS A 155 10.54 -1.05 23.66
N TYR A 156 9.40 -1.10 22.96
CA TYR A 156 9.26 -1.93 21.75
C TYR A 156 8.54 -1.22 20.60
N ASN A 157 8.89 0.02 20.27
CA ASN A 157 8.50 0.58 18.98
C ASN A 157 9.72 1.15 18.26
N SER A 158 10.61 0.24 17.86
CA SER A 158 11.69 0.49 16.92
C SER A 158 11.42 -0.32 15.66
N TYR A 159 10.56 0.20 14.79
CA TYR A 159 10.48 -0.24 13.40
C TYR A 159 10.87 0.94 12.51
N CYS A 160 12.16 0.98 12.17
CA CYS A 160 12.71 1.46 10.91
C CYS A 160 13.72 0.40 10.49
#